data_AF-A0A959PB16-F1
#
_entry.id   AF-A0A959PB16-F1
#
_cell.length_a   1.000
_cell.length_b   1.000
_cell.length_c   1.000
_cell.angle_alpha   90.00
_cell.angle_beta   90.00
_cell.angle_gamma   90.00
#
_symmetry.space_group_name_H-M   'P 1'
#
loop_
_entity.id
_entity.type
_entity.pdbx_description
1 polymer ?
#
loop_
_entity_poly.entity_id
_entity_poly.type
_entity_poly.pdbx_seq_one_letter_code
_entity_poly.pdbx_strand_id
1 'polypeptide(L)'
;MDQYDYLILDIIQEYKENHHELIRLSSIEQTFWKRIEDDVTLSVGQAKIGERITNLYLKGLIQNRSGYSLTKRGREELVEQLV
;
A
#
# COMPACT_ATOMS: atom_id res chain seq x y z
N MET A 1 11.06 -6.33 -1.12
CA MET A 1 9.86 -5.86 -0.40
C MET A 1 9.26 -7.06 0.29
N ASP A 2 8.50 -6.88 1.37
CA ASP A 2 7.78 -7.99 2.00
C ASP A 2 6.28 -7.95 1.68
N GLN A 3 5.53 -8.94 2.19
CA GLN A 3 4.10 -9.06 1.92
C GLN A 3 3.27 -7.82 2.31
N TYR A 4 3.71 -7.04 3.31
CA TYR A 4 2.99 -5.85 3.76
C TYR A 4 3.25 -4.65 2.87
N ASP A 5 4.47 -4.54 2.32
CA ASP A 5 4.76 -3.56 1.29
C ASP A 5 3.87 -3.80 0.06
N TYR A 6 3.76 -5.05 -0.37
CA TYR A 6 2.89 -5.44 -1.48
C TYR A 6 1.40 -5.24 -1.18
N LEU A 7 0.95 -5.55 0.04
CA LEU A 7 -0.42 -5.28 0.48
C LEU A 7 -0.78 -3.79 0.38
N ILE A 8 0.17 -2.90 0.72
CA ILE A 8 -0.05 -1.46 0.57
C ILE A 8 -0.17 -1.07 -0.92
N LEU A 9 0.66 -1.65 -1.80
CA LEU A 9 0.56 -1.40 -3.24
C LEU A 9 -0.80 -1.86 -3.79
N ASP A 10 -1.24 -3.05 -3.38
CA ASP A 10 -2.53 -3.63 -3.75
C ASP A 10 -3.71 -2.76 -3.28
N ILE A 11 -3.74 -2.34 -2.02
CA ILE A 11 -4.77 -1.43 -1.48
C ILE A 11 -4.87 -0.13 -2.30
N ILE A 12 -3.72 0.45 -2.67
CA ILE A 12 -3.69 1.68 -3.47
C ILE A 12 -4.23 1.44 -4.88
N GLN A 13 -3.85 0.32 -5.51
CA GLN A 13 -4.29 -0.05 -6.85
C GLN A 13 -5.79 -0.34 -6.89
N GLU A 14 -6.29 -1.19 -5.98
CA GLU A 14 -7.70 -1.55 -5.88
C GLU A 14 -8.58 -0.31 -5.64
N TYR A 15 -8.15 0.60 -4.76
CA TYR A 15 -8.90 1.84 -4.54
C TYR A 15 -8.99 2.69 -5.81
N LYS A 16 -7.90 2.78 -6.58
CA LYS A 16 -7.89 3.53 -7.83
C LYS A 16 -8.82 2.92 -8.87
N GLU A 17 -8.89 1.59 -8.95
CA GLU A 17 -9.77 0.88 -9.88
C GLU A 17 -11.25 1.01 -9.50
N ASN A 18 -11.56 0.87 -8.21
CA ASN A 18 -12.94 0.92 -7.72
C ASN A 18 -13.51 2.34 -7.67
N HIS A 19 -12.70 3.33 -7.29
CA HIS A 19 -13.17 4.70 -7.03
C HIS A 19 -12.75 5.71 -8.10
N HIS A 20 -11.83 5.34 -9.02
CA HIS A 20 -11.24 6.26 -10.01
C HIS A 20 -10.52 7.48 -9.40
N GLU A 21 -10.28 7.49 -8.09
CA GLU A 21 -9.70 8.58 -7.31
C GLU A 21 -8.35 8.20 -6.69
N LEU A 22 -7.67 9.17 -6.09
CA LEU A 22 -6.44 8.94 -5.33
C LEU A 22 -6.80 8.63 -3.86
N ILE A 23 -6.18 7.61 -3.28
CA ILE A 23 -6.50 7.19 -1.91
C ILE A 23 -5.82 8.11 -0.87
N ARG A 24 -6.52 8.42 0.21
CA ARG A 24 -5.95 9.19 1.34
C ARG A 24 -5.12 8.30 2.25
N LEU A 25 -4.13 8.88 2.93
CA LEU A 25 -3.28 8.15 3.89
C LEU A 25 -4.10 7.37 4.92
N SER A 26 -5.07 8.05 5.55
CA SER A 26 -5.95 7.45 6.56
C SER A 26 -6.74 6.25 6.04
N SER A 27 -7.11 6.27 4.76
CA SER A 27 -7.84 5.16 4.12
C SER A 27 -6.92 3.98 3.83
N ILE A 28 -5.66 4.22 3.43
CA ILE A 28 -4.65 3.15 3.32
C ILE A 28 -4.47 2.48 4.68
N GLU A 29 -4.26 3.27 5.74
CA GLU A 29 -4.01 2.76 7.07
C GLU A 29 -5.19 1.93 7.60
N GLN A 30 -6.41 2.45 7.49
CA GLN A 30 -7.62 1.73 7.93
C GLN A 30 -7.81 0.41 7.17
N THR A 31 -7.68 0.41 5.83
CA THR A 31 -7.84 -0.80 5.03
C THR A 31 -6.73 -1.81 5.31
N PHE A 32 -5.50 -1.35 5.49
CA PHE A 32 -4.38 -2.21 5.85
C PHE A 32 -4.63 -2.94 7.17
N TRP A 33 -4.99 -2.19 8.23
CA TRP A 33 -5.28 -2.78 9.54
C TRP A 33 -6.40 -3.82 9.47
N LYS A 34 -7.49 -3.53 8.74
CA LYS A 34 -8.58 -4.49 8.54
C LYS A 34 -8.13 -5.77 7.85
N ARG A 35 -7.21 -5.68 6.88
CA ARG A 35 -6.74 -6.85 6.12
C ARG A 35 -5.75 -7.72 6.90
N ILE A 36 -5.08 -7.16 7.90
CA ILE A 36 -4.14 -7.91 8.75
C ILE A 36 -4.71 -8.28 10.12
N GLU A 37 -5.93 -7.81 10.45
CA GLU A 37 -6.61 -8.12 11.71
C GLU A 37 -6.91 -9.62 11.86
N ASP A 38 -7.08 -10.32 10.74
CA ASP A 38 -7.22 -11.79 10.69
C ASP A 38 -5.88 -12.54 10.88
N ASP A 39 -4.74 -11.83 10.79
CA ASP A 39 -3.40 -12.38 10.96
C ASP A 39 -2.92 -12.11 12.41
N VAL A 40 -3.28 -13.03 13.31
CA VAL A 40 -3.13 -12.97 14.78
C VAL A 40 -1.67 -12.74 15.27
N THR A 41 -0.70 -12.73 14.36
CA THR A 41 0.73 -12.67 14.67
C THR A 41 1.33 -11.26 14.75
N LEU A 42 0.61 -10.22 14.34
CA LEU A 42 1.17 -8.87 14.27
C LEU A 42 0.70 -7.91 15.36
N SER A 43 1.65 -7.44 16.16
CA SER A 43 1.43 -6.29 17.05
C SER A 43 1.51 -4.97 16.28
N VAL A 44 0.79 -3.94 16.76
CA VAL A 44 0.75 -2.59 16.17
C VAL A 44 2.15 -1.99 15.92
N GLY A 45 3.13 -2.32 16.77
CA GLY A 45 4.52 -1.86 16.64
C GLY A 45 5.33 -2.55 15.53
N GLN A 46 4.92 -3.72 15.05
CA GLN A 46 5.64 -4.49 14.03
C GLN A 46 5.21 -4.12 12.61
N ALA A 47 3.97 -3.66 12.42
CA ALA A 47 3.47 -3.34 11.09
C ALA A 47 4.18 -2.12 10.48
N LYS A 48 4.56 -1.14 11.32
CA LYS A 48 5.29 0.09 10.94
C LYS A 48 4.78 0.73 9.63
N ILE A 49 3.45 0.80 9.46
CA ILE A 49 2.82 1.18 8.20
C ILE A 49 3.30 2.54 7.65
N GLY A 50 3.44 3.56 8.51
CA GLY A 50 3.93 4.87 8.08
C GLY A 50 5.36 4.83 7.52
N GLU A 51 6.24 4.01 8.11
CA GLU A 51 7.61 3.80 7.61
C GLU A 51 7.57 3.09 6.25
N ARG A 52 6.71 2.09 6.08
CA ARG A 52 6.53 1.36 4.82
C ARG A 52 6.04 2.27 3.69
N ILE A 53 5.00 3.06 3.94
CA ILE A 53 4.47 4.04 2.97
C ILE A 53 5.57 5.03 2.57
N THR A 54 6.32 5.53 3.55
CA THR A 54 7.46 6.42 3.29
C THR A 54 8.51 5.74 2.41
N ASN A 55 8.89 4.50 2.72
CA ASN A 55 9.86 3.74 1.95
C ASN A 55 9.39 3.45 0.52
N LEU A 56 8.12 3.12 0.32
CA LEU A 56 7.51 2.92 -1.01
C LEU A 56 7.53 4.23 -1.84
N TYR A 57 7.28 5.37 -1.19
CA TYR A 57 7.37 6.68 -1.83
C TYR A 57 8.81 7.01 -2.24
N LEU A 58 9.77 6.81 -1.33
CA LEU A 58 11.20 7.06 -1.59
C LEU A 58 11.76 6.13 -2.68
N LYS A 59 11.25 4.90 -2.79
CA LYS A 59 11.58 3.95 -3.86
C LYS A 59 10.94 4.31 -5.20
N GLY A 60 10.05 5.31 -5.24
CA GLY A 60 9.33 5.73 -6.45
C GLY A 60 8.27 4.72 -6.91
N LEU A 61 7.78 3.86 -6.02
CA LEU A 61 6.71 2.90 -6.33
C LEU A 61 5.32 3.53 -6.17
N ILE A 62 5.20 4.48 -5.24
CA ILE A 62 4.00 5.29 -5.07
C ILE A 62 4.34 6.78 -5.19
N GLN A 63 3.34 7.58 -5.54
CA GLN A 63 3.43 9.03 -5.56
C GLN A 63 2.25 9.64 -4.78
N ASN A 64 2.46 10.81 -4.19
CA ASN A 64 1.42 11.57 -3.52
C ASN A 64 1.16 12.89 -4.27
N ARG A 65 -0.06 13.06 -4.79
CA ARG A 65 -0.54 14.29 -5.45
C ARG A 65 -1.93 14.64 -4.93
N SER A 66 -2.01 15.06 -3.67
CA SER A 66 -3.27 15.22 -2.92
C SER A 66 -3.99 13.88 -2.63
N GLY A 67 -3.20 12.81 -2.54
CA GLY A 67 -3.64 11.43 -2.45
C GLY A 67 -2.62 10.51 -3.11
N TYR A 68 -2.61 9.23 -2.74
CA TYR A 68 -1.64 8.25 -3.21
C TYR A 68 -2.12 7.52 -4.45
N SER A 69 -1.16 7.20 -5.33
CA SER A 69 -1.33 6.29 -6.48
C SER A 69 -0.04 5.56 -6.76
N LEU A 70 -0.14 4.41 -7.44
CA LEU A 70 1.03 3.71 -7.97
C LEU A 70 1.67 4.49 -9.12
N THR A 71 3.00 4.50 -9.17
CA THR A 71 3.74 4.90 -10.37
C THR A 71 3.68 3.78 -11.41
N LYS A 72 4.25 4.01 -12.61
CA LYS A 72 4.41 2.94 -13.60
C LYS A 72 5.21 1.76 -13.01
N ARG A 73 6.34 2.07 -12.37
CA ARG A 73 7.20 1.10 -11.70
C ARG A 73 6.47 0.36 -10.57
N GLY A 74 5.66 1.07 -9.77
CA GLY A 74 4.86 0.45 -8.72
C GLY A 74 3.84 -0.56 -9.23
N ARG A 75 3.24 -0.29 -10.40
CA ARG A 75 2.33 -1.25 -11.05
C ARG A 75 3.08 -2.47 -11.59
N GLU A 76 4.23 -2.25 -12.24
CA GLU A 76 5.07 -3.34 -12.76
C GLU A 76 5.50 -4.28 -11.63
N GLU A 77 5.99 -3.71 -10.52
CA GLU A 77 6.41 -4.45 -9.33
C GLU A 77 5.26 -5.25 -8.70
N LEU A 78 4.04 -4.69 -8.67
CA LEU A 78 2.85 -5.39 -8.16
C LEU A 78 2.46 -6.56 -9.08
N VAL A 79 2.59 -6.41 -10.39
CA VAL A 79 2.30 -7.48 -11.37
C VAL A 79 3.33 -8.60 -11.27
N GLU A 80 4.63 -8.28 -11.15
CA GLU A 80 5.70 -9.28 -11.04
C GLU A 80 5.57 -10.17 -9.79
N GLN A 81 4.92 -9.70 -8.74
CA GLN A 81 4.64 -10.50 -7.54
C GLN A 81 3.56 -11.58 -7.76
N LEU A 82 2.68 -11.39 -8.75
CA LEU A 82 1.56 -12.30 -9.05
C LEU A 82 1.93 -13.40 -10.06
N VAL A 83 3.17 -13.42 -10.53
CA VAL A 83 3.73 -14.38 -11.51
C VAL A 83 4.65 -15.37 -10.81
#